data_AF-Q1AM72-F1
#
_entry.id   AF-Q1AM72-F1
#
_cell.length_a   1.000
_cell.length_b   1.000
_cell.length_c   1.000
_cell.angle_alpha   90.00
_cell.angle_beta   90.00
_cell.angle_gamma   90.00
#
_symmetry.space_group_name_H-M   'P 1'
#
loop_
_entity.id
_entity.type
_entity.pdbx_description
1 polymer ?
#
loop_
_entity_poly.entity_id
_entity_poly.type
_entity_poly.pdbx_seq_one_letter_code
_entity_poly.pdbx_strand_id
1 'polypeptide(L)'
;FKKTLPSIELFSATLNSEESQSLDRLFLSESQNYSDEGFYQEDILAVKLLTGQIKSIQKQHVLLLGEKIYNARKILSKDHFSSTTFSSWIELVFRTKSSAYNALAYYELFINLPNQTLQKEFQSIPYKSAYILAARKGDLKTKVDVI
;
A
#
# COMPACT_ATOMS: atom_id res chain seq x y z
N PHE A 1 6.03 -5.24 29.75
CA PHE A 1 6.12 -4.21 28.70
C PHE A 1 4.83 -4.21 27.89
N LYS A 2 3.92 -3.27 28.18
CA LYS A 2 2.73 -3.05 27.33
C LYS A 2 3.22 -2.45 26.01
N LYS A 3 3.23 -3.24 24.93
CA LYS A 3 3.34 -2.69 23.58
C LYS A 3 2.02 -1.99 23.28
N THR A 4 2.00 -0.67 23.46
CA THR A 4 0.99 0.19 22.87
C THR A 4 0.98 -0.09 21.37
N LEU A 5 -0.13 -0.63 20.88
CA LEU A 5 -0.36 -0.85 19.45
C LEU A 5 -0.26 0.52 18.75
N PRO A 6 0.70 0.74 17.82
CA PRO A 6 0.81 1.98 17.05
C PRO A 6 -0.25 2.03 15.93
N SER A 7 -1.44 1.46 16.16
CA SER A 7 -2.27 0.90 15.09
C SER A 7 -3.49 1.73 14.68
N ILE A 8 -3.68 2.95 15.21
CA ILE A 8 -4.85 3.78 14.86
C ILE A 8 -4.45 5.16 14.31
N GLU A 9 -3.44 5.83 14.90
CA GLU A 9 -3.00 7.14 14.39
C GLU A 9 -2.12 7.06 13.13
N LEU A 10 -1.52 5.91 12.83
CA LEU A 10 -0.74 5.72 11.58
C LEU A 10 -1.64 5.54 10.33
N PHE A 11 -2.97 5.54 10.48
CA PHE A 11 -3.91 4.92 9.53
C PHE A 11 -4.85 5.91 8.81
N SER A 12 -4.76 7.22 9.06
CA SER A 12 -5.57 8.21 8.34
C SER A 12 -4.90 8.64 7.04
N ALA A 13 -5.11 7.87 5.96
CA ALA A 13 -4.95 8.43 4.63
C ALA A 13 -6.11 9.40 4.40
N THR A 14 -5.89 10.69 4.67
CA THR A 14 -6.80 11.76 4.26
C THR A 14 -6.66 11.99 2.77
N LEU A 15 -7.77 12.35 2.13
CA LEU A 15 -7.74 12.88 0.77
C LEU A 15 -6.87 14.14 0.76
N ASN A 16 -5.97 14.25 -0.21
CA ASN A 16 -5.30 15.53 -0.41
C ASN A 16 -6.27 16.55 -1.05
N SER A 17 -5.86 17.82 -1.09
CA SER A 17 -6.70 18.90 -1.60
C SER A 17 -7.15 18.68 -3.05
N GLU A 18 -6.26 18.20 -3.91
CA GLU A 18 -6.52 17.93 -5.33
C GLU A 18 -7.55 16.79 -5.51
N GLU A 19 -7.43 15.72 -4.72
CA GLU A 19 -8.34 14.58 -4.72
C GLU A 19 -9.72 14.98 -4.21
N SER A 20 -9.77 15.75 -3.13
CA SER A 20 -11.03 16.29 -2.59
C SER A 20 -11.73 17.16 -3.63
N GLN A 21 -11.00 18.07 -4.29
CA GLN A 21 -11.54 18.92 -5.36
C GLN A 21 -11.98 18.14 -6.59
N SER A 22 -11.26 17.07 -6.95
CA SER A 22 -11.62 16.22 -8.08
C SER A 22 -12.93 15.47 -7.81
N LEU A 23 -13.12 15.00 -6.58
CA LEU A 23 -14.39 14.42 -6.13
C LEU A 23 -15.50 15.47 -6.11
N ASP A 24 -15.24 16.69 -5.62
CA ASP A 24 -16.23 17.77 -5.69
C ASP A 24 -16.69 18.04 -7.12
N ARG A 25 -15.77 18.10 -8.08
CA ARG A 25 -16.11 18.26 -9.51
C ARG A 25 -16.92 17.09 -10.07
N LEU A 26 -16.63 15.87 -9.64
CA LEU A 26 -17.38 14.67 -10.04
C LEU A 26 -18.84 14.73 -9.54
N PHE A 27 -19.07 15.27 -8.35
CA PHE A 27 -20.41 15.39 -7.79
C PHE A 27 -21.16 16.63 -8.28
N LEU A 28 -20.47 17.73 -8.58
CA LEU A 28 -21.08 18.94 -9.14
C LEU A 28 -21.81 18.73 -10.47
N SER A 29 -21.48 17.68 -11.24
CA SER A 29 -22.23 17.35 -12.46
C SER A 29 -23.62 16.74 -12.19
N GLU A 30 -23.88 16.28 -10.96
CA GLU A 30 -25.09 15.52 -10.57
C GLU A 30 -26.04 16.35 -9.67
N SER A 31 -25.59 17.49 -9.15
CA SER A 31 -26.33 18.28 -8.14
C SER A 31 -27.55 19.04 -8.68
N GLN A 32 -27.69 19.20 -10.00
CA GLN A 32 -28.77 19.98 -10.62
C GLN A 32 -30.17 19.35 -10.47
N ASN A 33 -30.28 18.13 -9.94
CA ASN A 33 -31.53 17.37 -9.87
C ASN A 33 -31.99 17.02 -8.44
N TYR A 34 -31.29 17.46 -7.40
CA TYR A 34 -31.62 17.10 -6.02
C TYR A 34 -32.43 18.18 -5.31
N SER A 35 -33.62 17.80 -4.85
CA SER A 35 -34.54 18.66 -4.10
C SER A 35 -34.20 18.82 -2.61
N ASP A 36 -33.24 18.03 -2.10
CA ASP A 36 -32.78 18.07 -0.71
C ASP A 36 -31.25 18.18 -0.65
N GLU A 37 -30.75 19.41 -0.62
CA GLU A 37 -29.33 19.74 -0.62
C GLU A 37 -28.60 19.21 0.64
N GLY A 38 -29.32 19.02 1.76
CA GLY A 38 -28.75 18.57 3.03
C GLY A 38 -28.31 17.11 2.98
N PHE A 39 -29.21 16.20 2.57
CA PHE A 39 -28.88 14.78 2.42
C PHE A 39 -27.83 14.54 1.34
N TYR A 40 -27.90 15.30 0.24
CA TYR A 40 -26.91 15.20 -0.84
C TYR A 40 -25.49 15.54 -0.37
N GLN A 41 -25.36 16.57 0.48
CA GLN A 41 -24.06 16.93 1.07
C GLN A 41 -23.52 15.88 2.04
N GLU A 42 -24.39 15.23 2.82
CA GLU A 42 -24.01 14.12 3.71
C GLU A 42 -23.48 12.92 2.91
N ASP A 43 -24.14 12.56 1.82
CA ASP A 43 -23.71 11.48 0.92
C ASP A 43 -22.33 11.76 0.32
N ILE A 44 -22.07 12.99 -0.13
CA ILE A 44 -20.75 13.40 -0.65
C ILE A 44 -19.66 13.22 0.41
N LEU A 45 -19.92 13.65 1.65
CA LEU A 45 -18.97 13.50 2.74
C LEU A 45 -18.71 12.02 3.07
N ALA A 46 -19.75 11.19 3.06
CA ALA A 46 -19.63 9.75 3.27
C ALA A 46 -18.77 9.10 2.17
N VAL A 47 -18.98 9.43 0.90
CA VAL A 47 -18.17 8.90 -0.21
C VAL A 47 -16.71 9.36 -0.11
N LYS A 48 -16.46 10.62 0.26
CA LYS A 48 -15.09 11.12 0.51
C LYS A 48 -14.39 10.35 1.64
N LEU A 49 -15.10 10.10 2.74
CA LEU A 49 -14.60 9.31 3.86
C LEU A 49 -14.25 7.88 3.42
N LEU A 50 -15.18 7.20 2.73
CA LEU A 50 -14.97 5.85 2.21
C LEU A 50 -13.78 5.80 1.24
N THR A 51 -13.60 6.83 0.41
CA THR A 51 -12.46 6.92 -0.50
C THR A 51 -11.13 6.97 0.26
N GLY A 52 -11.04 7.79 1.31
CA GLY A 52 -9.85 7.83 2.18
C GLY A 52 -9.57 6.48 2.84
N GLN A 53 -10.60 5.80 3.34
CA GLN A 53 -10.48 4.47 3.94
C GLN A 53 -9.99 3.43 2.94
N ILE A 54 -10.57 3.38 1.73
CA ILE A 54 -10.14 2.47 0.65
C ILE A 54 -8.68 2.69 0.33
N LYS A 55 -8.23 3.95 0.22
CA LYS A 55 -6.83 4.28 -0.05
C LYS A 55 -5.90 3.83 1.08
N SER A 56 -6.32 3.98 2.33
CA SER A 56 -5.56 3.50 3.49
C SER A 56 -5.40 1.98 3.46
N ILE A 57 -6.48 1.25 3.18
CA ILE A 57 -6.48 -0.21 3.02
C ILE A 57 -5.55 -0.61 1.88
N GLN A 58 -5.70 0.03 0.72
CA GLN A 58 -4.84 -0.23 -0.44
C GLN A 58 -3.38 -0.02 -0.06
N LYS A 59 -3.03 1.14 0.56
CA LYS A 59 -1.69 1.52 1.04
C LYS A 59 -1.04 0.47 1.94
N GLN A 60 -1.83 -0.16 2.80
CA GLN A 60 -1.34 -1.15 3.76
C GLN A 60 -1.27 -2.56 3.18
N HIS A 61 -2.20 -2.91 2.29
CA HIS A 61 -2.33 -4.26 1.75
C HIS A 61 -0.99 -4.77 1.17
N VAL A 62 -0.29 -3.93 0.41
CA VAL A 62 0.98 -4.31 -0.22
C VAL A 62 2.07 -4.59 0.81
N LEU A 63 2.19 -3.75 1.83
CA LEU A 63 3.17 -3.92 2.88
C LEU A 63 2.89 -5.19 3.70
N LEU A 64 1.64 -5.39 4.10
CA LEU A 64 1.20 -6.55 4.86
C LEU A 64 1.41 -7.85 4.08
N LEU A 65 1.06 -7.85 2.79
CA LEU A 65 1.24 -8.99 1.91
C LEU A 65 2.73 -9.33 1.75
N GLY A 66 3.56 -8.32 1.49
CA GLY A 66 5.01 -8.48 1.36
C GLY A 66 5.66 -9.05 2.62
N GLU A 67 5.24 -8.60 3.80
CA GLU A 67 5.70 -9.17 5.08
C GLU A 67 5.40 -10.67 5.20
N LYS A 68 4.17 -11.09 4.85
CA LYS A 68 3.78 -12.50 4.93
C LYS A 68 4.57 -13.35 3.95
N ILE A 69 4.80 -12.86 2.73
CA ILE A 69 5.63 -13.54 1.73
C ILE A 69 7.09 -13.63 2.22
N TYR A 70 7.64 -12.56 2.78
CA TYR A 70 8.99 -12.53 3.34
C TYR A 70 9.16 -13.56 4.45
N ASN A 71 8.20 -13.63 5.37
CA ASN A 71 8.21 -14.61 6.46
C ASN A 71 8.06 -16.05 5.95
N ALA A 72 7.17 -16.29 4.98
CA ALA A 72 7.05 -17.59 4.32
C ALA A 72 8.37 -18.02 3.67
N ARG A 73 9.04 -17.11 2.95
CA ARG A 73 10.36 -17.37 2.35
C ARG A 73 11.41 -17.78 3.39
N LYS A 74 11.46 -17.10 4.54
CA LYS A 74 12.38 -17.45 5.64
C LYS A 74 12.10 -18.81 6.26
N ILE A 75 10.84 -19.22 6.33
CA ILE A 75 10.47 -20.54 6.86
C ILE A 75 10.81 -21.63 5.84
N LEU A 76 10.47 -21.40 4.58
CA LEU A 76 10.64 -22.35 3.48
C LEU A 76 12.09 -22.43 2.96
N SER A 77 13.00 -21.59 3.47
CA SER A 77 14.44 -21.67 3.20
C SER A 77 15.21 -22.56 4.18
N LYS A 78 14.54 -23.21 5.14
CA LYS A 78 15.18 -24.14 6.08
C LYS A 78 15.55 -25.46 5.39
N ASP A 79 16.57 -26.15 5.89
CA ASP A 79 17.22 -27.29 5.22
C ASP A 79 16.31 -28.52 4.95
N HIS A 80 15.17 -28.63 5.63
CA HIS A 80 14.19 -29.71 5.38
C HIS A 80 13.23 -29.42 4.22
N PHE A 81 13.33 -28.23 3.61
CA PHE A 81 12.60 -27.87 2.40
C PHE A 81 13.55 -27.84 1.21
N SER A 82 13.06 -28.32 0.06
CA SER A 82 13.79 -28.18 -1.21
C SER A 82 13.96 -26.70 -1.60
N SER A 83 14.99 -26.41 -2.39
CA SER A 83 15.26 -25.06 -2.92
C SER A 83 14.11 -24.49 -3.77
N THR A 84 13.25 -25.34 -4.33
CA THR A 84 12.10 -24.95 -5.17
C THR A 84 10.79 -24.79 -4.38
N THR A 85 10.76 -25.17 -3.10
CA THR A 85 9.53 -25.17 -2.28
C THR A 85 8.87 -23.79 -2.23
N PHE A 86 9.67 -22.74 -2.03
CA PHE A 86 9.14 -21.37 -1.99
C PHE A 86 8.53 -20.95 -3.32
N SER A 87 9.18 -21.22 -4.46
CA SER A 87 8.63 -20.88 -5.78
C SER A 87 7.35 -21.65 -6.10
N SER A 88 7.27 -22.93 -5.72
CA SER A 88 6.04 -23.72 -5.89
C SER A 88 4.91 -23.22 -4.98
N TRP A 89 5.23 -22.79 -3.76
CA TRP A 89 4.26 -22.14 -2.88
C TRP A 89 3.71 -20.83 -3.48
N ILE A 90 4.57 -20.02 -4.11
CA ILE A 90 4.14 -18.81 -4.82
C ILE A 90 3.17 -19.16 -5.96
N GLU A 91 3.46 -20.19 -6.74
CA GLU A 91 2.58 -20.64 -7.84
C GLU A 91 1.22 -21.13 -7.35
N LEU A 92 1.18 -21.78 -6.18
CA LEU A 92 -0.05 -22.30 -5.59
C LEU A 92 -0.95 -21.19 -5.02
N VAL A 93 -0.35 -20.21 -4.34
CA VAL A 93 -1.09 -19.19 -3.58
C VAL A 93 -1.47 -17.98 -4.43
N PHE A 94 -0.66 -17.65 -5.44
CA PHE A 94 -0.83 -16.41 -6.20
C PHE A 94 -1.23 -16.68 -7.65
N ARG A 95 -2.27 -15.96 -8.10
CA ARG A 95 -2.68 -15.96 -9.51
C ARG A 95 -1.55 -15.56 -10.46
N THR A 96 -0.68 -14.64 -10.04
CA THR A 96 0.52 -14.28 -10.81
C THR A 96 1.74 -14.21 -9.90
N LYS A 97 2.86 -14.75 -10.40
CA LYS A 97 4.17 -14.64 -9.74
C LYS A 97 4.57 -13.18 -9.54
N SER A 98 4.28 -12.32 -10.53
CA SER A 98 4.65 -10.90 -10.50
C SER A 98 4.03 -10.18 -9.31
N SER A 99 2.74 -10.39 -9.01
CA SER A 99 2.10 -9.78 -7.85
C SER A 99 2.81 -10.13 -6.53
N ALA A 100 3.21 -11.40 -6.37
CA ALA A 100 3.89 -11.86 -5.17
C ALA A 100 5.31 -11.28 -5.04
N TYR A 101 6.10 -11.34 -6.11
CA TYR A 101 7.47 -10.81 -6.10
C TYR A 101 7.51 -9.28 -5.99
N ASN A 102 6.53 -8.56 -6.56
CA ASN A 102 6.42 -7.11 -6.39
C ASN A 102 6.14 -6.74 -4.93
N ALA A 103 5.20 -7.43 -4.28
CA ALA A 103 4.90 -7.21 -2.86
C ALA A 103 6.10 -7.55 -1.97
N LEU A 104 6.80 -8.65 -2.26
CA LEU A 104 8.02 -9.04 -1.56
C LEU A 104 9.11 -7.97 -1.70
N ALA A 105 9.44 -7.57 -2.94
CA ALA A 105 10.46 -6.56 -3.20
C ALA A 105 10.11 -5.21 -2.55
N TYR A 106 8.84 -4.81 -2.59
CA TYR A 106 8.35 -3.60 -1.92
C TYR A 106 8.64 -3.65 -0.42
N TYR A 107 8.28 -4.75 0.24
CA TYR A 107 8.50 -4.93 1.68
C TYR A 107 9.99 -4.95 2.02
N GLU A 108 10.79 -5.66 1.23
CA GLU A 108 12.25 -5.70 1.41
C GLU A 108 12.88 -4.31 1.30
N LEU A 109 12.51 -3.50 0.31
CA LEU A 109 13.00 -2.12 0.25
C LEU A 109 12.56 -1.34 1.48
N PHE A 110 11.27 -1.40 1.83
CA PHE A 110 10.71 -0.66 2.97
C PHE A 110 11.44 -0.93 4.30
N ILE A 111 11.71 -2.20 4.63
CA ILE A 111 12.40 -2.54 5.89
C ILE A 111 13.89 -2.21 5.89
N ASN A 112 14.48 -2.00 4.71
CA ASN A 112 15.88 -1.61 4.57
C ASN A 112 16.08 -0.08 4.51
N LEU A 113 15.00 0.71 4.42
CA LEU A 113 15.11 2.17 4.46
C LEU A 113 15.65 2.63 5.83
N PRO A 114 16.54 3.64 5.86
CA PRO A 114 17.33 3.96 7.05
C PRO A 114 16.55 4.67 8.15
N ASN A 115 15.39 5.27 7.84
CA ASN A 115 14.58 5.99 8.82
C ASN A 115 13.09 5.97 8.45
N GLN A 116 12.26 6.35 9.43
CA GLN A 116 10.80 6.37 9.27
C GLN A 116 10.30 7.46 8.30
N THR A 117 11.07 8.54 8.11
CA THR A 117 10.71 9.60 7.16
C THR A 117 10.70 9.05 5.73
N LEU A 118 11.79 8.40 5.33
CA LEU A 118 11.91 7.74 4.02
C LEU A 118 10.90 6.62 3.85
N GLN A 119 10.55 5.90 4.91
CA GLN A 119 9.47 4.91 4.87
C GLN A 119 8.11 5.54 4.53
N LYS A 120 7.80 6.70 5.12
CA LYS A 120 6.58 7.45 4.82
C LYS A 120 6.59 8.00 3.40
N GLU A 121 7.73 8.56 2.97
CA GLU A 121 7.92 9.05 1.60
C GLU A 121 7.74 7.92 0.59
N PHE A 122 8.38 6.77 0.80
CA PHE A 122 8.23 5.59 -0.05
C PHE A 122 6.77 5.09 -0.09
N GLN A 123 6.04 5.11 1.03
CA GLN A 123 4.61 4.78 1.09
C GLN A 123 3.69 5.83 0.43
N SER A 124 4.19 7.02 0.15
CA SER A 124 3.47 8.06 -0.58
C SER A 124 3.57 7.89 -2.10
N ILE A 125 4.60 7.19 -2.58
CA ILE A 125 4.84 6.94 -4.01
C ILE A 125 3.73 6.05 -4.60
N PRO A 126 3.26 6.32 -5.83
CA PRO A 126 2.34 5.42 -6.53
C PRO A 126 2.89 4.00 -6.65
N TYR A 127 2.04 2.99 -6.41
CA TYR A 127 2.50 1.60 -6.30
C TYR A 127 3.29 1.08 -7.48
N LYS A 128 2.86 1.41 -8.69
CA LYS A 128 3.56 0.98 -9.90
C LYS A 128 5.01 1.49 -9.90
N SER A 129 5.22 2.74 -9.50
CA SER A 129 6.54 3.36 -9.39
C SER A 129 7.35 2.73 -8.25
N ALA A 130 6.73 2.51 -7.09
CA ALA A 130 7.36 1.85 -5.95
C ALA A 130 7.81 0.41 -6.29
N TYR A 131 7.00 -0.37 -7.01
CA TYR A 131 7.37 -1.71 -7.48
C TYR A 131 8.53 -1.69 -8.45
N ILE A 132 8.53 -0.76 -9.40
CA ILE A 132 9.63 -0.62 -10.36
C ILE A 132 10.93 -0.27 -9.62
N LEU A 133 10.89 0.67 -8.69
CA LEU A 133 12.06 1.05 -7.89
C LEU A 133 12.56 -0.13 -7.03
N ALA A 134 11.64 -0.82 -6.34
CA ALA A 134 11.97 -1.94 -5.48
C ALA A 134 12.59 -3.11 -6.25
N ALA A 135 12.04 -3.47 -7.41
CA ALA A 135 12.49 -4.60 -8.23
C ALA A 135 13.79 -4.32 -9.01
N ARG A 136 14.18 -3.06 -9.20
CA ARG A 136 15.42 -2.71 -9.91
C ARG A 136 16.66 -3.19 -9.16
N LYS A 137 17.65 -3.68 -9.91
CA LYS A 137 19.00 -3.96 -9.38
C LYS A 137 19.70 -2.62 -9.12
N GLY A 138 20.45 -2.56 -8.03
CA GLY A 138 21.15 -1.36 -7.57
C GLY A 138 21.33 -1.38 -6.06
N ASP A 139 22.26 -0.59 -5.56
CA ASP A 139 22.44 -0.47 -4.11
C ASP A 139 21.28 0.30 -3.47
N LEU A 140 21.16 0.16 -2.15
CA LEU A 140 20.13 0.84 -1.38
C LEU A 140 20.29 2.37 -1.46
N LYS A 141 21.53 2.87 -1.49
CA LYS A 141 21.83 4.30 -1.51
C LYS A 141 21.19 5.00 -2.72
N THR A 142 21.39 4.43 -3.90
CA THR A 142 20.82 4.94 -5.15
C THR A 142 19.30 4.91 -5.12
N LYS A 143 18.70 3.89 -4.49
CA LYS A 143 17.24 3.82 -4.34
C LYS A 143 16.71 4.88 -3.37
N VAL A 144 17.45 5.17 -2.30
CA VAL A 144 17.13 6.24 -1.35
C VAL A 144 17.19 7.61 -2.03
N ASP A 145 18.18 7.87 -2.89
CA ASP A 145 18.30 9.14 -3.61
C ASP A 145 17.14 9.43 -4.60
N VAL A 146 16.36 8.40 -4.95
CA VAL A 146 15.19 8.50 -5.86
C VAL A 146 13.88 8.67 -5.09
N ILE A 147 13.84 8.28 -3.81
CA ILE A 147 12.66 8.38 -2.93
C ILE A 147 12.53 9.83 -2.45
#